data_AF-A0A1C2DD59-F1
#
_entry.id   AF-A0A1C2DD59-F1
#
_cell.length_a   1.000
_cell.length_b   1.000
_cell.length_c   1.000
_cell.angle_alpha   90.00
_cell.angle_beta   90.00
_cell.angle_gamma   90.00
#
_symmetry.space_group_name_H-M   'P 1'
#
loop_
_entity.id
_entity.type
_entity.pdbx_description
1 polymer ?
#
loop_
_entity_poly.entity_id
_entity_poly.type
_entity_poly.pdbx_seq_one_letter_code
_entity_poly.pdbx_strand_id
1 'polypeptide(L)'
;MPHLSEVDPNWLVAWAADMLTDYFVIPEIGEVQQRQTQLTARPSLDALRAVIEPHLAGERMERVRVFVDGEYVDMFVGDRSAINGKMIRNVRATDIYHNNIRTHDPDNYDAATMPPICGPAVLFRRRVWF
;
A
#
# COMPACT_ATOMS: atom_id res chain seq x y z
N MET A 1 -36.24 20.01 -36.12
CA MET A 1 -34.82 19.97 -35.72
C MET A 1 -34.79 20.03 -34.20
N PRO A 2 -34.41 18.96 -33.48
CA PRO A 2 -34.35 19.01 -32.03
C PRO A 2 -33.10 19.76 -31.59
N HIS A 3 -33.32 20.60 -30.58
CA HIS A 3 -32.38 21.43 -29.88
C HIS A 3 -31.33 20.54 -29.18
N LEU A 4 -30.04 20.78 -29.47
CA LEU A 4 -28.93 20.25 -28.68
C LEU A 4 -29.01 20.87 -27.28
N SER A 5 -29.66 20.16 -26.35
CA SER A 5 -29.59 20.43 -24.91
C SER A 5 -28.25 19.92 -24.39
N GLU A 6 -27.47 20.85 -23.86
CA GLU A 6 -26.38 20.73 -22.90
C GLU A 6 -25.99 19.30 -22.52
N VAL A 7 -24.84 18.88 -23.01
CA VAL A 7 -24.06 17.80 -22.39
C VAL A 7 -23.62 18.31 -21.03
N ASP A 8 -24.24 17.81 -19.95
CA ASP A 8 -23.81 18.06 -18.58
C ASP A 8 -22.32 17.70 -18.44
N PRO A 9 -21.41 18.64 -18.12
CA PRO A 9 -19.98 18.38 -18.02
C PRO A 9 -19.59 17.55 -16.79
N ASN A 10 -20.54 17.19 -15.92
CA ASN A 10 -20.26 16.65 -14.60
C ASN A 10 -19.91 15.14 -14.56
N TRP A 11 -19.95 14.42 -15.68
CA TRP A 11 -19.56 12.99 -15.71
C TRP A 11 -18.04 12.74 -15.72
N LEU A 12 -17.23 13.77 -16.00
CA LEU A 12 -15.76 13.69 -15.91
C LEU A 12 -15.23 13.91 -14.48
N VAL A 13 -16.04 14.45 -13.56
CA VAL A 13 -15.59 14.89 -12.22
C VAL A 13 -15.52 13.74 -11.21
N ALA A 14 -16.28 12.67 -11.40
CA ALA A 14 -16.35 11.54 -10.46
C ALA A 14 -15.03 10.73 -10.33
N TRP A 15 -14.05 10.97 -11.19
CA TRP A 15 -12.77 10.24 -11.23
C TRP A 15 -11.59 11.04 -10.64
N ALA A 16 -11.82 12.33 -10.35
CA ALA A 16 -10.77 13.29 -9.97
C ALA A 16 -10.97 13.91 -8.58
N ALA A 17 -11.98 13.50 -7.83
CA ALA A 17 -12.14 13.98 -6.46
C ALA A 17 -11.01 13.44 -5.59
N ASP A 18 -10.19 14.35 -5.07
CA ASP A 18 -9.22 14.04 -4.03
C ASP A 18 -9.96 13.57 -2.79
N MET A 19 -9.54 12.43 -2.27
CA MET A 19 -10.05 11.85 -1.05
C MET A 19 -8.96 11.79 0.01
N LEU A 20 -9.34 12.14 1.24
CA LEU A 20 -8.48 11.93 2.39
C LEU A 20 -8.24 10.43 2.54
N THR A 21 -6.97 10.04 2.48
CA THR A 21 -6.53 8.65 2.47
C THR A 21 -5.63 8.41 3.66
N ASP A 22 -6.07 7.54 4.57
CA ASP A 22 -5.26 7.06 5.69
C ASP A 22 -4.23 6.02 5.22
N TYR A 23 -3.03 6.13 5.76
CA TYR A 23 -1.98 5.13 5.59
C TYR A 23 -1.11 5.02 6.83
N PHE A 24 -0.42 3.90 6.94
CA PHE A 24 0.53 3.61 8.01
C PHE A 24 1.93 3.48 7.44
N VAL A 25 2.89 4.17 8.07
CA VAL A 25 4.32 3.93 7.86
C VAL A 25 4.76 2.94 8.93
N ILE A 26 5.24 1.79 8.47
CA ILE A 26 5.67 0.67 9.30
C ILE A 26 7.19 0.56 9.13
N PRO A 27 7.99 1.23 9.98
CA PRO A 27 9.46 1.13 9.88
C PRO A 27 9.93 -0.28 10.20
N GLU A 28 11.12 -0.66 9.72
CA GLU A 28 11.72 -1.95 10.06
C GLU A 28 11.99 -2.08 11.57
N ILE A 29 12.29 -0.95 12.25
CA ILE A 29 12.47 -0.83 13.69
C ILE A 29 11.79 0.46 14.17
N GLY A 30 11.07 0.40 15.28
CA GLY A 30 10.42 1.56 15.90
C GLY A 30 8.90 1.47 15.87
N GLU A 31 8.23 2.59 16.07
CA GLU A 31 6.77 2.65 16.14
C GLU A 31 6.10 2.88 14.79
N VAL A 32 4.92 2.29 14.62
CA VAL A 32 4.06 2.54 13.46
C VAL A 32 3.54 3.96 13.53
N GLN A 33 3.56 4.66 12.40
CA GLN A 33 3.08 6.03 12.30
C GLN A 33 1.84 6.06 11.41
N GLN A 34 0.71 6.50 11.98
CA GLN A 34 -0.47 6.81 11.19
C GLN A 34 -0.31 8.17 10.51
N ARG A 35 -0.68 8.24 9.24
CA ARG A 35 -0.61 9.45 8.42
C ARG A 35 -1.82 9.55 7.51
N GLN A 36 -2.01 10.74 6.98
CA GLN A 36 -3.06 11.06 6.02
C GLN A 36 -2.48 11.82 4.84
N THR A 37 -3.06 11.61 3.66
CA THR A 37 -2.71 12.35 2.45
C THR A 37 -3.97 12.54 1.59
N GLN A 38 -3.95 13.52 0.69
CA GLN A 38 -4.95 13.63 -0.36
C GLN A 38 -4.46 12.86 -1.57
N LEU A 39 -5.28 11.92 -2.02
CA LEU A 39 -5.06 11.15 -3.24
C LEU A 39 -6.39 11.03 -3.96
N THR A 40 -6.38 11.06 -5.28
CA THR A 40 -7.57 10.72 -6.06
C THR A 40 -8.01 9.28 -5.79
N ALA A 41 -9.24 8.94 -6.15
CA ALA A 41 -9.75 7.57 -6.01
C ALA A 41 -8.84 6.53 -6.70
N ARG A 42 -8.25 6.90 -7.85
CA ARG A 42 -7.27 6.10 -8.59
C ARG A 42 -5.99 6.93 -8.82
N PRO A 43 -5.07 6.97 -7.84
CA PRO A 43 -3.89 7.81 -7.94
C PRO A 43 -2.94 7.30 -9.03
N SER A 44 -2.18 8.21 -9.63
CA SER A 44 -1.11 7.87 -10.56
C SER A 44 0.08 7.26 -9.82
N LEU A 45 0.96 6.56 -10.54
CA LEU A 45 2.22 6.06 -9.98
C LEU A 45 3.07 7.20 -9.39
N ASP A 46 3.12 8.36 -10.04
CA ASP A 46 3.92 9.50 -9.55
C ASP A 46 3.34 10.07 -8.25
N ALA A 47 2.01 10.15 -8.13
CA ALA A 47 1.35 10.55 -6.89
C ALA A 47 1.63 9.54 -5.76
N LEU A 48 1.60 8.24 -6.06
CA LEU A 48 1.96 7.19 -5.11
C LEU A 48 3.42 7.28 -4.68
N ARG A 49 4.35 7.45 -5.63
CA ARG A 49 5.79 7.60 -5.34
C ARG A 49 6.06 8.79 -4.42
N ALA A 50 5.45 9.94 -4.69
CA ALA A 50 5.61 11.14 -3.88
C ALA A 50 5.19 10.93 -2.42
N VAL A 51 4.22 10.04 -2.16
CA VAL A 51 3.77 9.68 -0.81
C VAL A 51 4.63 8.57 -0.19
N ILE A 52 4.99 7.55 -0.97
CA ILE A 52 5.56 6.30 -0.46
C ILE A 52 7.09 6.37 -0.35
N GLU A 53 7.78 6.79 -1.41
CA GLU A 53 9.25 6.72 -1.50
C GLU A 53 9.98 7.47 -0.38
N PRO A 54 9.50 8.62 0.14
CA PRO A 54 10.10 9.28 1.31
C PRO A 54 10.18 8.39 2.56
N HIS A 55 9.38 7.32 2.62
CA HIS A 55 9.31 6.39 3.75
C HIS A 55 10.07 5.09 3.52
N LEU A 56 10.59 4.85 2.30
CA LEU A 56 11.27 3.59 1.96
C LEU A 56 12.80 3.67 2.05
N ALA A 57 13.35 4.72 2.67
CA ALA A 57 14.80 4.88 2.88
C ALA A 57 15.66 4.75 1.59
N GLY A 58 15.09 5.12 0.43
CA GLY A 58 15.76 5.02 -0.87
C GLY A 58 15.72 3.63 -1.51
N GLU A 59 14.97 2.69 -0.93
CA GLU A 59 14.80 1.35 -1.48
C GLU A 59 13.84 1.32 -2.68
N ARG A 60 13.97 0.25 -3.47
CA ARG A 60 13.05 -0.02 -4.56
C ARG A 60 11.67 -0.32 -3.99
N MET A 61 10.69 0.51 -4.35
CA MET A 61 9.29 0.29 -4.04
C MET A 61 8.75 -0.96 -4.75
N GLU A 62 8.26 -1.92 -3.97
CA GLU A 62 7.53 -3.09 -4.44
C GLU A 62 6.13 -3.12 -3.83
N ARG A 63 5.13 -3.55 -4.62
CA ARG A 63 3.74 -3.61 -4.17
C ARG A 63 3.37 -5.02 -3.75
N VAL A 64 2.71 -5.12 -2.61
CA VAL A 64 2.10 -6.33 -2.08
C VAL A 64 0.63 -6.06 -1.78
N ARG A 65 -0.26 -6.89 -2.33
CA ARG A 65 -1.69 -6.87 -1.98
C ARG A 65 -1.90 -7.67 -0.70
N VAL A 66 -2.57 -7.09 0.29
CA VAL A 66 -2.76 -7.71 1.61
C VAL A 66 -4.22 -7.62 2.07
N PHE A 67 -4.63 -8.54 2.95
CA PHE A 67 -5.98 -8.60 3.50
C PHE A 67 -5.97 -8.16 4.97
N VAL A 68 -6.66 -7.05 5.25
CA VAL A 68 -6.71 -6.38 6.57
C VAL A 68 -8.15 -5.99 6.86
N ASP A 69 -8.63 -6.29 8.07
CA ASP A 69 -9.99 -5.95 8.54
C ASP A 69 -11.13 -6.35 7.59
N GLY A 70 -11.00 -7.49 6.90
CA GLY A 70 -12.02 -7.99 5.99
C GLY A 70 -11.93 -7.44 4.55
N GLU A 71 -10.96 -6.58 4.25
CA GLU A 71 -10.80 -5.95 2.94
C GLU A 71 -9.40 -6.12 2.36
N TYR A 72 -9.32 -6.09 1.02
CA TYR A 72 -8.04 -6.03 0.32
C TYR A 72 -7.56 -4.60 0.19
N VAL A 73 -6.34 -4.37 0.65
CA VAL A 73 -5.65 -3.09 0.55
C VAL A 73 -4.25 -3.28 -0.05
N ASP A 74 -3.59 -2.17 -0.38
CA ASP A 74 -2.25 -2.19 -0.93
C ASP A 74 -1.23 -1.81 0.16
N MET A 75 -0.18 -2.63 0.26
CA MET A 75 1.03 -2.37 1.04
C MET A 75 2.21 -2.23 0.07
N PHE A 76 3.08 -1.27 0.31
CA PHE A 76 4.30 -1.06 -0.46
C PHE A 76 5.50 -1.26 0.45
N VAL A 77 6.52 -1.97 -0.02
CA VAL A 77 7.68 -2.34 0.79
C VAL A 77 8.96 -1.93 0.09
N GLY A 78 9.96 -1.52 0.87
CA GLY A 78 11.35 -1.70 0.49
C GLY A 78 11.79 -3.06 1.03
N ASP A 79 12.16 -4.00 0.15
CA ASP A 79 12.48 -5.38 0.54
C ASP A 79 14.00 -5.66 0.54
N ARG A 80 14.83 -4.63 0.73
CA ARG A 80 16.29 -4.75 0.69
C ARG A 80 16.99 -4.16 1.92
N SER A 81 16.26 -3.85 2.99
CA SER A 81 16.88 -3.31 4.21
C SER A 81 17.84 -4.31 4.83
N ALA A 82 19.10 -3.90 4.98
CA ALA A 82 20.12 -4.64 5.70
C ALA A 82 21.02 -3.71 6.52
N ILE A 83 21.33 -4.10 7.77
CA ILE A 83 22.40 -3.49 8.57
C ILE A 83 23.54 -4.49 8.65
N ASN A 84 24.75 -4.04 8.30
CA ASN A 84 25.97 -4.87 8.31
C ASN A 84 25.82 -6.16 7.50
N GLY A 85 25.13 -6.10 6.36
CA GLY A 85 24.88 -7.26 5.48
C GLY A 85 23.82 -8.25 5.98
N LYS A 86 23.19 -7.98 7.14
CA LYS A 86 22.09 -8.79 7.67
C LYS A 86 20.75 -8.11 7.38
N MET A 87 19.87 -8.83 6.68
CA MET A 87 18.51 -8.34 6.43
C MET A 87 17.76 -8.08 7.73
N ILE A 88 17.06 -6.94 7.78
CA ILE A 88 16.25 -6.57 8.94
C ILE A 88 14.81 -6.89 8.64
N ARG A 89 14.29 -7.87 9.38
CA ARG A 89 12.90 -8.25 9.31
C ARG A 89 12.02 -7.15 9.90
N ASN A 90 11.05 -6.69 9.13
CA ASN A 90 9.94 -5.91 9.63
C ASN A 90 8.84 -6.85 10.13
N VAL A 91 8.83 -7.08 11.45
CA VAL A 91 7.92 -8.06 12.09
C VAL A 91 6.46 -7.74 11.76
N ARG A 92 6.05 -6.47 11.90
CA ARG A 92 4.66 -6.06 11.68
C ARG A 92 4.21 -6.19 10.22
N ALA A 93 5.03 -5.74 9.27
CA ALA A 93 4.72 -5.90 7.84
C ALA A 93 4.70 -7.38 7.43
N THR A 94 5.60 -8.19 8.00
CA THR A 94 5.60 -9.65 7.79
C THR A 94 4.32 -10.29 8.28
N ASP A 95 3.84 -9.91 9.47
CA ASP A 95 2.62 -10.48 10.04
C ASP A 95 1.38 -10.16 9.19
N ILE A 96 1.29 -8.94 8.66
CA ILE A 96 0.24 -8.53 7.72
C ILE A 96 0.32 -9.35 6.43
N TYR A 97 1.52 -9.49 5.86
CA TYR A 97 1.76 -10.28 4.65
C TYR A 97 1.40 -11.76 4.85
N HIS A 98 1.83 -12.35 5.97
CA HIS A 98 1.53 -13.74 6.33
C HIS A 98 0.05 -13.94 6.61
N ASN A 99 -0.63 -12.99 7.24
CA ASN A 99 -2.07 -13.06 7.49
C ASN A 99 -2.88 -13.17 6.19
N ASN A 100 -2.49 -12.42 5.17
CA ASN A 100 -3.13 -12.51 3.85
C ASN A 100 -3.07 -13.94 3.29
N ILE A 101 -1.90 -14.59 3.37
CA ILE A 101 -1.70 -15.94 2.84
C ILE A 101 -2.44 -16.96 3.70
N ARG A 102 -2.31 -16.86 5.03
CA ARG A 102 -3.07 -17.72 5.97
C ARG A 102 -4.57 -17.67 5.74
N THR A 103 -5.11 -16.51 5.36
CA THR A 103 -6.55 -16.32 5.15
C THR A 103 -7.03 -16.94 3.82
N HIS A 104 -6.21 -16.89 2.77
CA HIS A 104 -6.66 -17.21 1.41
C HIS A 104 -6.03 -18.45 0.80
N ASP A 105 -4.92 -18.91 1.35
CA ASP A 105 -4.19 -20.09 0.93
C ASP A 105 -3.62 -20.83 2.15
N PRO A 106 -4.48 -21.30 3.07
CA PRO A 106 -4.04 -21.92 4.32
C PRO A 106 -3.27 -23.22 4.11
N ASP A 107 -3.57 -23.95 3.03
CA ASP A 107 -2.92 -25.23 2.72
C ASP A 107 -1.45 -25.05 2.31
N ASN A 108 -1.09 -23.88 1.78
CA ASN A 108 0.28 -23.54 1.40
C ASN A 108 0.97 -22.60 2.42
N TYR A 109 0.34 -22.33 3.56
CA TYR A 109 0.93 -21.50 4.61
C TYR A 109 1.84 -22.32 5.54
N ASP A 110 3.16 -22.12 5.41
CA ASP A 110 4.14 -22.57 6.41
C ASP A 110 4.98 -21.38 6.91
N ALA A 111 4.78 -21.02 8.18
CA ALA A 111 5.48 -19.91 8.82
C ALA A 111 7.01 -20.08 8.83
N ALA A 112 7.52 -21.32 8.78
CA ALA A 112 8.95 -21.59 8.80
C ALA A 112 9.65 -21.33 7.45
N THR A 113 8.93 -21.44 6.34
CA THR A 113 9.48 -21.32 4.98
C THR A 113 9.08 -20.04 4.28
N MET A 114 8.02 -19.39 4.75
CA MET A 114 7.51 -18.17 4.14
C MET A 114 8.50 -17.00 4.27
N PRO A 115 8.84 -16.31 3.16
CA PRO A 115 9.74 -15.18 3.22
C PRO A 115 9.18 -14.07 4.12
N PRO A 116 10.03 -13.43 4.95
CA PRO A 116 9.64 -12.22 5.67
C PRO A 116 9.67 -11.00 4.76
N ILE A 117 9.04 -9.92 5.19
CA ILE A 117 9.28 -8.58 4.63
C ILE A 117 10.52 -7.99 5.29
N CYS A 118 11.50 -7.59 4.49
CA CYS A 118 12.78 -7.05 4.96
C CYS A 118 12.94 -5.57 4.60
N GLY A 119 12.33 -4.70 5.42
CA GLY A 119 12.50 -3.24 5.33
C GLY A 119 11.25 -2.45 5.65
N PRO A 120 11.27 -1.12 5.48
CA PRO A 120 10.14 -0.26 5.77
C PRO A 120 8.97 -0.56 4.83
N ALA A 121 7.76 -0.38 5.34
CA ALA A 121 6.53 -0.58 4.58
C ALA A 121 5.56 0.58 4.75
N VAL A 122 4.73 0.80 3.73
CA VAL A 122 3.62 1.75 3.71
C VAL A 122 2.34 1.00 3.41
N LEU A 123 1.42 0.95 4.37
CA LEU A 123 0.12 0.28 4.25
C LEU A 123 -0.99 1.31 4.07
N PHE A 124 -1.71 1.27 2.95
CA PHE A 124 -2.91 2.09 2.77
C PHE A 124 -4.14 1.42 3.37
N ARG A 125 -5.11 2.20 3.85
CA ARG A 125 -6.41 1.70 4.33
C ARG A 125 -7.45 1.48 3.24
N ARG A 126 -7.04 1.62 1.97
CA ARG A 126 -7.85 1.36 0.78
C ARG A 126 -6.97 0.82 -0.33
N ARG A 127 -7.60 0.31 -1.39
CA ARG A 127 -6.91 0.05 -2.66
C ARG A 127 -6.50 1.36 -3.31
N VAL A 128 -5.23 1.45 -3.69
CA VAL A 128 -4.63 2.61 -4.37
C VAL A 128 -3.92 2.22 -5.66
N TRP A 129 -3.76 0.92 -5.94
CA TRP A 129 -3.16 0.41 -7.18
C TRP A 129 -4.19 -0.31 -8.06
N PHE A 130 -4.31 0.09 -9.33
CA PHE A 130 -5.37 -0.36 -10.25
C PHE A 130 -4.83 -1.08 -11.47
#